data_AF-A0A1I5VKY7-F1
#
_entry.id   AF-A0A1I5VKY7-F1
#
_cell.length_a   1.000
_cell.length_b   1.000
_cell.length_c   1.000
_cell.angle_alpha   90.00
_cell.angle_beta   90.00
_cell.angle_gamma   90.00
#
_symmetry.space_group_name_H-M   'P 1'
#
loop_
_entity.id
_entity.type
_entity.pdbx_description
1 polymer ?
#
loop_
_entity_poly.entity_id
_entity_poly.type
_entity_poly.pdbx_seq_one_letter_code
_entity_poly.pdbx_strand_id
1 'polypeptide(L)'
;MKLSGRALLILLSVLSATTVRTVARADETSPKYAEVLNALQTGRSVKLILDLNRCTTAEGGKPGPATQAGLVINAFRVTAQNGISFANAHQTVDSSGHAVTEYIRHSLSREGKLTVRASKLVVGTSELVNQGEFICELPDGAKFIW
;
A
#
# COMPACT_ATOMS: atom_id res chain seq x y z
N MET A 1 47.58 -58.37 39.05
CA MET A 1 46.46 -57.45 39.35
C MET A 1 46.00 -56.80 38.05
N LYS A 2 44.67 -56.67 37.90
CA LYS A 2 43.91 -56.25 36.70
C LYS A 2 44.24 -54.81 36.27
N LEU A 3 44.19 -54.49 34.97
CA LEU A 3 43.03 -53.78 34.39
C LEU A 3 43.11 -53.72 32.84
N SER A 4 41.95 -54.01 32.24
CA SER A 4 41.64 -54.04 30.82
C SER A 4 41.51 -52.61 30.26
N GLY A 5 42.24 -52.31 29.19
CA GLY A 5 42.10 -51.06 28.43
C GLY A 5 40.98 -51.19 27.40
N ARG A 6 39.81 -50.64 27.73
CA ARG A 6 38.63 -50.56 26.86
C ARG A 6 38.92 -49.67 25.65
N ALA A 7 38.84 -50.23 24.45
CA ALA A 7 38.73 -49.48 23.20
C ALA A 7 37.36 -48.78 23.18
N LEU A 8 37.35 -47.46 23.39
CA LEU A 8 36.16 -46.62 23.31
C LEU A 8 36.04 -46.09 21.88
N LEU A 9 35.35 -46.83 21.01
CA LEU A 9 34.97 -46.36 19.68
C LEU A 9 33.72 -45.47 19.81
N ILE A 10 33.92 -44.15 19.82
CA ILE A 10 32.83 -43.18 19.69
C ILE A 10 32.62 -42.91 18.20
N LEU A 11 31.60 -43.53 17.62
CA LEU A 11 31.10 -43.21 16.27
C LEU A 11 30.36 -41.85 16.33
N LEU A 12 30.95 -40.81 15.74
CA LEU A 12 30.28 -39.54 15.46
C LEU A 12 29.35 -39.72 14.25
N SER A 13 28.06 -39.90 14.49
CA SER A 13 27.02 -39.81 13.46
C SER A 13 26.64 -38.34 13.24
N VAL A 14 27.20 -37.73 12.20
CA VAL A 14 26.81 -36.39 11.73
C VAL A 14 25.47 -36.51 11.00
N LEU A 15 24.38 -36.15 11.69
CA LEU A 15 23.05 -36.07 11.10
C LEU A 15 22.91 -34.74 10.35
N SER A 16 23.17 -34.75 9.05
CA SER A 16 22.97 -33.59 8.17
C SER A 16 21.47 -33.31 8.00
N ALA A 17 20.92 -32.41 8.83
CA ALA A 17 19.59 -31.87 8.65
C ALA A 17 19.58 -30.93 7.42
N THR A 18 19.10 -31.44 6.28
CA THR A 18 18.81 -30.63 5.10
C THR A 18 17.59 -29.77 5.38
N THR A 19 17.83 -28.53 5.82
CA THR A 19 16.79 -27.51 5.88
C THR A 19 16.38 -27.17 4.46
N VAL A 20 15.22 -27.68 4.03
CA VAL A 20 14.55 -27.23 2.80
C VAL A 20 14.24 -25.74 2.99
N ARG A 21 15.06 -24.87 2.41
CA ARG A 21 14.74 -23.46 2.27
C ARG A 21 13.59 -23.37 1.28
N THR A 22 12.36 -23.24 1.77
CA THR A 22 11.28 -22.71 0.95
C THR A 22 11.74 -21.31 0.52
N VAL A 23 12.17 -21.19 -0.74
CA VAL A 23 12.32 -19.88 -1.38
C VAL A 23 10.90 -19.34 -1.42
N ALA A 24 10.56 -18.47 -0.46
CA ALA A 24 9.40 -17.62 -0.60
C ALA A 24 9.56 -16.92 -1.94
N ARG A 25 8.68 -17.22 -2.90
CA ARG A 25 8.64 -16.44 -4.14
C ARG A 25 8.49 -14.99 -3.69
N ALA A 26 9.49 -14.18 -4.02
CA ALA A 26 9.35 -12.74 -3.88
C ALA A 26 8.10 -12.38 -4.66
N ASP A 27 7.10 -11.83 -3.96
CA ASP A 27 5.85 -11.42 -4.57
C ASP A 27 6.20 -10.50 -5.75
N GLU A 28 5.87 -10.93 -6.96
CA GLU A 28 6.36 -10.29 -8.17
C GLU A 28 5.75 -8.89 -8.22
N THR A 29 6.61 -7.88 -8.14
CA THR A 29 6.15 -6.50 -8.06
C THR A 29 5.50 -6.11 -9.39
N SER A 30 4.29 -5.56 -9.33
CA SER A 30 3.54 -5.12 -10.50
C SER A 30 4.36 -4.12 -11.33
N PRO A 31 4.41 -4.29 -12.67
CA PRO A 31 5.07 -3.31 -13.55
C PRO A 31 4.55 -1.90 -13.35
N LYS A 32 3.24 -1.75 -13.10
CA LYS A 32 2.59 -0.45 -12.86
C LYS A 32 3.10 0.20 -11.58
N TYR A 33 3.31 -0.57 -10.52
CA TYR A 33 3.94 -0.07 -9.30
C TYR A 33 5.37 0.40 -9.59
N ALA A 34 6.16 -0.40 -10.31
CA ALA A 34 7.56 -0.11 -10.60
C ALA A 34 7.70 1.17 -11.46
N GLU A 35 6.84 1.35 -12.44
CA GLU A 35 6.79 2.55 -13.29
C GLU A 35 6.49 3.82 -12.49
N VAL A 36 5.45 3.78 -11.64
CA VAL A 36 5.09 4.92 -10.78
C VAL A 36 6.21 5.21 -9.79
N LEU A 37 6.79 4.18 -9.17
CA LEU A 37 7.92 4.33 -8.25
C LEU A 37 9.10 5.01 -8.93
N ASN A 38 9.48 4.53 -10.12
CA ASN A 38 10.59 5.09 -10.88
C ASN A 38 10.31 6.55 -11.29
N ALA A 39 9.10 6.87 -11.73
CA ALA A 39 8.73 8.25 -12.09
C ALA A 39 8.85 9.19 -10.87
N LEU A 40 8.37 8.77 -9.70
CA LEU A 40 8.48 9.52 -8.46
C LEU A 40 9.94 9.69 -8.01
N GLN A 41 10.74 8.61 -8.03
CA GLN A 41 12.13 8.63 -7.58
C GLN A 41 13.07 9.39 -8.52
N THR A 42 12.70 9.53 -9.80
CA THR A 42 13.42 10.35 -10.78
C THR A 42 12.97 11.81 -10.79
N GLY A 43 12.11 12.21 -9.85
CA GLY A 43 11.68 13.60 -9.66
C GLY A 43 10.65 14.09 -10.68
N ARG A 44 9.95 13.19 -11.39
CA ARG A 44 8.89 13.59 -12.33
C ARG A 44 7.68 14.14 -11.58
N SER A 45 6.96 15.06 -12.23
CA SER A 45 5.69 15.58 -11.73
C SER A 45 4.56 14.57 -11.97
N VAL A 46 4.48 13.56 -11.13
CA VAL A 46 3.46 12.51 -11.23
C VAL A 46 2.12 13.05 -10.75
N LYS A 47 1.09 12.89 -11.59
CA LYS A 47 -0.30 13.20 -11.30
C LYS A 47 -1.11 11.92 -11.20
N LEU A 48 -1.98 11.84 -10.21
CA LEU A 48 -3.03 10.84 -10.11
C LEU A 48 -4.33 11.43 -10.65
N ILE A 49 -5.04 10.67 -11.47
CA ILE A 49 -6.43 10.92 -11.87
C ILE A 49 -7.28 9.73 -11.43
N LEU A 50 -8.40 10.01 -10.76
CA LEU A 50 -9.33 9.04 -10.19
C LEU A 50 -10.72 9.19 -10.79
N ASP A 51 -11.38 8.05 -10.94
CA ASP A 51 -12.83 7.93 -11.13
C ASP A 51 -13.36 6.91 -10.12
N LEU A 52 -13.90 7.40 -9.00
CA LEU A 52 -14.33 6.53 -7.89
C LEU A 52 -15.54 5.66 -8.25
N ASN A 53 -16.30 6.01 -9.28
CA ASN A 53 -17.41 5.19 -9.78
C ASN A 53 -16.92 3.94 -10.53
N ARG A 54 -15.63 3.88 -10.86
CA ARG A 54 -14.95 2.70 -11.42
C ARG A 54 -14.19 1.91 -10.34
N CYS A 55 -14.08 2.44 -9.13
CA CYS A 55 -13.50 1.76 -7.98
C CYS A 55 -14.58 1.02 -7.18
N THR A 56 -14.15 0.15 -6.27
CA THR A 56 -15.05 -0.59 -5.38
C THR A 56 -14.88 -0.18 -3.93
N THR A 57 -15.96 -0.23 -3.13
CA THR A 57 -15.87 -0.05 -1.68
C THR A 57 -15.21 -1.27 -1.03
N ALA A 58 -14.35 -1.04 -0.03
CA ALA A 58 -13.62 -2.13 0.63
C ALA A 58 -14.54 -3.16 1.32
N GLU A 59 -15.69 -2.74 1.83
CA GLU A 59 -16.58 -3.60 2.65
C GLU A 59 -17.57 -4.45 1.84
N GLY A 60 -17.70 -4.23 0.53
CA GLY A 60 -18.77 -4.92 -0.22
C GLY A 60 -18.65 -4.95 -1.73
N GLY A 61 -17.52 -4.55 -2.30
CA GLY A 61 -17.29 -4.62 -3.75
C GLY A 61 -18.23 -3.76 -4.58
N LYS A 62 -19.06 -2.91 -3.95
CA LYS A 62 -20.00 -2.02 -4.63
C LYS A 62 -19.23 -0.89 -5.31
N PRO A 63 -19.72 -0.33 -6.42
CA PRO A 63 -19.12 0.87 -7.01
C PRO A 63 -19.01 2.01 -5.98
N GLY A 64 -17.91 2.76 -6.04
CA GLY A 64 -17.76 4.00 -5.29
C GLY A 64 -18.70 5.11 -5.78
N PRO A 65 -18.64 6.30 -5.16
CA PRO A 65 -19.48 7.43 -5.56
C PRO A 65 -19.13 7.95 -6.95
N ALA A 66 -20.06 8.68 -7.56
CA ALA A 66 -19.87 9.40 -8.82
C ALA A 66 -18.96 10.63 -8.63
N THR A 67 -17.69 10.38 -8.33
CA THR A 67 -16.68 11.40 -8.03
C THR A 67 -15.45 11.17 -8.86
N GLN A 68 -15.05 12.21 -9.59
CA GLN A 68 -13.75 12.28 -10.26
C GLN A 68 -12.83 13.18 -9.45
N ALA A 69 -11.57 12.79 -9.31
CA ALA A 69 -10.59 13.55 -8.55
C ALA A 69 -9.23 13.53 -9.26
N GLY A 70 -8.37 14.47 -8.89
CA GLY A 70 -6.99 14.48 -9.35
C GLY A 70 -6.09 15.24 -8.41
N LEU A 71 -4.81 14.87 -8.39
CA LEU A 71 -3.79 15.56 -7.61
C LEU A 71 -2.41 15.39 -8.24
N VAL A 72 -1.55 16.37 -8.00
CA VAL A 72 -0.10 16.23 -8.23
C VAL A 72 0.53 15.70 -6.95
N ILE A 73 1.36 14.66 -7.05
CA ILE A 73 1.98 14.03 -5.89
C ILE A 73 3.17 14.87 -5.45
N ASN A 74 2.97 15.69 -4.43
CA ASN A 74 4.03 16.58 -3.90
C ASN A 74 4.95 15.87 -2.90
N ALA A 75 4.45 14.85 -2.22
CA ALA A 75 5.19 14.07 -1.24
C ALA A 75 4.70 12.62 -1.22
N PHE A 76 5.62 11.68 -1.08
CA PHE A 76 5.32 10.27 -0.98
C PHE A 76 6.29 9.59 -0.01
N ARG A 77 5.89 8.42 0.50
CA ARG A 77 6.75 7.49 1.23
C ARG A 77 6.60 6.10 0.65
N VAL A 78 7.63 5.27 0.82
CA VAL A 78 7.61 3.86 0.39
C VAL A 78 7.89 2.97 1.59
N THR A 79 7.05 1.96 1.81
CA THR A 79 7.30 0.92 2.82
C THR A 79 7.13 -0.47 2.23
N ALA A 80 7.74 -1.48 2.88
CA ALA A 80 7.59 -2.86 2.44
C ALA A 80 6.14 -3.35 2.54
N GLN A 81 5.40 -2.87 3.55
CA GLN A 81 4.03 -3.32 3.85
C GLN A 81 2.97 -2.66 2.96
N ASN A 82 3.13 -1.38 2.61
CA ASN A 82 2.06 -0.59 1.98
C ASN A 82 2.38 -0.12 0.55
N GLY A 83 3.59 -0.41 0.04
CA GLY A 83 4.05 0.13 -1.23
C GLY A 83 4.26 1.64 -1.15
N ILE A 84 3.75 2.39 -2.14
CA ILE A 84 3.85 3.85 -2.20
C ILE A 84 2.64 4.45 -1.50
N SER A 85 2.85 5.29 -0.49
CA SER A 85 1.78 6.07 0.13
C SER A 85 2.00 7.56 -0.07
N PHE A 86 0.92 8.28 -0.34
CA PHE A 86 0.88 9.74 -0.42
C PHE A 86 -0.48 10.24 0.08
N ALA A 87 -0.54 11.52 0.43
CA ALA A 87 -1.77 12.10 0.95
C ALA A 87 -1.89 13.57 0.55
N ASN A 88 -3.12 14.07 0.58
CA ASN A 88 -3.41 15.49 0.51
C ASN A 88 -4.43 15.87 1.57
N ALA A 89 -4.35 17.11 2.02
CA ALA A 89 -5.40 17.78 2.78
C ALA A 89 -6.07 18.79 1.84
N HIS A 90 -7.35 18.58 1.54
CA HIS A 90 -8.14 19.48 0.70
C HIS A 90 -9.03 20.34 1.60
N GLN A 91 -8.66 21.60 1.76
CA GLN A 91 -9.45 22.56 2.52
C GLN A 91 -10.51 23.16 1.60
N THR A 92 -11.77 23.11 2.02
CA THR A 92 -12.90 23.58 1.24
C THR A 92 -14.07 23.96 2.15
N VAL A 93 -15.20 24.30 1.54
CA VAL A 93 -16.48 24.51 2.21
C VAL A 93 -17.44 23.44 1.73
N ASP A 94 -18.09 22.73 2.66
CA ASP A 94 -19.05 21.68 2.29
C ASP A 94 -20.41 22.24 1.87
N SER A 95 -21.31 21.37 1.42
CA SER A 95 -22.65 21.77 0.92
C SER A 95 -23.53 22.44 1.97
N SER A 96 -23.19 22.32 3.26
CA SER A 96 -23.89 22.96 4.37
C SER A 96 -23.27 24.31 4.74
N GLY A 97 -22.22 24.74 4.05
CA GLY A 97 -21.53 26.01 4.31
C GLY A 97 -20.46 25.94 5.39
N HIS A 98 -20.09 24.77 5.88
CA HIS A 98 -19.05 24.64 6.90
C HIS A 98 -17.66 24.57 6.25
N ALA A 99 -16.70 25.29 6.82
CA ALA A 99 -15.30 25.10 6.48
C ALA A 99 -14.85 23.69 6.94
N VAL A 100 -14.23 22.94 6.03
CA VAL A 100 -13.79 21.56 6.26
C VAL A 100 -12.39 21.32 5.72
N THR A 101 -11.72 20.32 6.29
CA THR A 101 -10.52 19.72 5.71
C THR A 101 -10.80 18.26 5.39
N GLU A 102 -10.63 17.88 4.14
CA GLU A 102 -10.69 16.49 3.68
C GLU A 102 -9.28 15.91 3.64
N TYR A 103 -9.03 14.89 4.45
CA TYR A 103 -7.79 14.14 4.45
C TYR A 103 -7.95 12.92 3.56
N ILE A 104 -7.23 12.90 2.45
CA ILE A 104 -7.30 11.85 1.45
C ILE A 104 -5.95 11.14 1.41
N ARG A 105 -5.96 9.85 1.75
CA ARG A 105 -4.77 9.00 1.83
C ARG A 105 -4.82 7.96 0.74
N HIS A 106 -3.71 7.81 0.03
CA HIS A 106 -3.55 6.91 -1.09
C HIS A 106 -2.46 5.89 -0.76
N SER A 107 -2.67 4.63 -1.14
CA SER A 107 -1.66 3.58 -1.04
C SER A 107 -1.68 2.74 -2.32
N LEU A 108 -0.64 2.86 -3.14
CA LEU A 108 -0.42 1.97 -4.27
C LEU A 108 0.38 0.77 -3.78
N SER A 109 -0.28 -0.38 -3.69
CA SER A 109 0.32 -1.63 -3.26
C SER A 109 1.34 -2.13 -4.28
N ARG A 110 2.24 -3.04 -3.86
CA ARG A 110 3.25 -3.62 -4.77
C ARG A 110 2.63 -4.48 -5.87
N GLU A 111 1.41 -4.95 -5.65
CA GLU A 111 0.61 -5.73 -6.59
C GLU A 111 -0.12 -4.82 -7.60
N GLY A 112 -0.05 -3.50 -7.43
CA GLY A 112 -0.58 -2.52 -8.37
C GLY A 112 -2.03 -2.11 -8.12
N LYS A 113 -2.57 -2.35 -6.91
CA LYS A 113 -3.88 -1.84 -6.49
C LYS A 113 -3.74 -0.53 -5.74
N LEU A 114 -4.61 0.44 -6.04
CA LEU A 114 -4.65 1.71 -5.31
C LEU A 114 -5.78 1.70 -4.30
N THR A 115 -5.46 1.84 -3.01
CA THR A 115 -6.43 2.11 -1.96
C THR A 115 -6.52 3.61 -1.71
N VAL A 116 -7.73 4.17 -1.73
CA VAL A 116 -8.04 5.56 -1.41
C VAL A 116 -8.90 5.59 -0.16
N ARG A 117 -8.47 6.32 0.86
CA ARG A 117 -9.23 6.54 2.10
C ARG A 117 -9.48 8.02 2.29
N ALA A 118 -10.74 8.42 2.40
CA ALA A 118 -11.14 9.80 2.59
C ALA A 118 -11.74 9.99 4.00
N SER A 119 -11.41 11.11 4.64
CA SER A 119 -11.97 11.50 5.93
C SER A 119 -12.18 13.00 5.96
N LYS A 120 -13.23 13.47 6.61
CA LYS A 120 -13.60 14.88 6.70
C LYS A 120 -13.52 15.36 8.14
N LEU A 121 -12.87 16.50 8.36
CA LEU A 121 -12.86 17.23 9.63
C LEU A 121 -13.55 18.58 9.43
N VAL A 122 -14.52 18.91 10.26
CA VAL A 122 -15.13 20.24 10.30
C VAL A 122 -14.23 21.16 11.12
N VAL A 123 -13.95 22.37 10.63
CA VAL A 123 -13.11 23.33 11.36
C VAL A 123 -13.75 23.65 12.71
N GLY A 124 -12.96 23.55 13.79
CA GLY A 124 -13.43 23.78 15.16
C GLY A 124 -13.96 22.53 15.87
N THR A 125 -14.01 21.38 15.21
CA THR A 125 -14.31 20.09 15.84
C THR A 125 -13.04 19.22 15.96
N SER A 126 -13.13 18.10 16.66
CA SER A 126 -12.04 17.13 16.82
C SER A 126 -12.32 15.78 16.14
N GLU A 127 -13.56 15.54 15.72
CA GLU A 127 -13.98 14.25 15.16
C GLU A 127 -13.73 14.19 13.66
N LEU A 128 -13.01 13.13 13.23
CA LEU A 128 -12.82 12.79 11.82
C LEU A 128 -13.93 11.86 11.35
N VAL A 129 -14.75 12.32 10.42
CA VAL A 129 -15.81 11.52 9.81
C VAL A 129 -15.27 10.76 8.61
N ASN A 130 -15.31 9.43 8.65
CA ASN A 130 -14.92 8.58 7.53
C ASN A 130 -15.85 8.82 6.32
N GLN A 131 -15.27 9.14 5.16
CA GLN A 131 -16.00 9.36 3.90
C GLN A 131 -15.96 8.13 2.97
N GLY A 132 -15.18 7.11 3.32
CA GLY A 132 -15.11 5.85 2.61
C GLY A 132 -13.68 5.35 2.37
N GLU A 133 -13.61 4.07 2.02
CA GLU A 133 -12.41 3.40 1.53
C GLU A 133 -12.73 2.74 0.19
N PHE A 134 -11.91 3.05 -0.81
CA PHE A 134 -12.10 2.63 -2.19
C PHE A 134 -10.85 1.90 -2.71
N ILE A 135 -11.06 0.80 -3.41
CA ILE A 135 -10.02 0.01 -4.07
C ILE A 135 -10.20 0.22 -5.58
N CYS A 136 -9.18 0.80 -6.20
CA CYS A 136 -9.12 1.10 -7.62
C CYS A 136 -8.08 0.20 -8.28
N GLU A 137 -8.47 -0.42 -9.39
CA GLU A 137 -7.52 -1.07 -10.29
C GLU A 137 -6.86 -0.01 -11.18
N LEU A 138 -5.66 -0.27 -11.67
CA LEU A 138 -5.02 0.57 -12.68
C LEU A 138 -5.20 -0.09 -14.05
N PRO A 139 -5.44 0.65 -15.15
CA PRO A 139 -5.79 2.07 -15.19
C PRO A 139 -7.28 2.36 -14.87
N ASP A 140 -8.06 1.31 -14.61
CA ASP A 140 -9.52 1.36 -14.49
C ASP A 140 -9.96 1.89 -13.12
N GLY A 141 -10.17 3.21 -13.07
CA GLY A 141 -10.57 3.95 -11.87
C GLY A 141 -9.43 4.75 -11.25
N ALA A 142 -8.19 4.40 -11.56
CA ALA A 142 -7.02 5.19 -11.21
C ALA A 142 -5.95 5.14 -12.29
N LYS A 143 -5.43 6.31 -12.69
CA LYS A 143 -4.28 6.40 -13.61
C LYS A 143 -3.26 7.39 -13.11
N PHE A 144 -1.98 7.05 -13.30
CA PHE A 144 -0.84 7.92 -13.05
C PHE A 144 -0.29 8.43 -14.38
N ILE A 145 0.03 9.72 -14.45
CA ILE A 145 0.61 10.38 -15.63
C ILE A 145 1.73 11.32 -15.18
N TRP A 146 2.69 11.62 -16.05
CA TRP A 146 3.83 12.50 -15.76
C TRP A 146 4.43 13.10 -17.03
#